data_AF-A0A7G9QUB2-F1
#
_entry.id   AF-A0A7G9QUB2-F1
#
_cell.length_a   1.000
_cell.length_b   1.000
_cell.length_c   1.000
_cell.angle_alpha   90.00
_cell.angle_beta   90.00
_cell.angle_gamma   90.00
#
_symmetry.space_group_name_H-M   'P 1'
#
loop_
_entity.id
_entity.type
_entity.pdbx_description
1 polymer ?
#
loop_
_entity_poly.entity_id
_entity_poly.type
_entity_poly.pdbx_seq_one_letter_code
_entity_poly.pdbx_strand_id
1 'polypeptide(L)'
;MTAGLAVGAALLCLLGALLLYLASPQQQLRAAGPWPARRPWWPGIACLLLSLLLFLQVLAPVEAVAGWSVLAMLVWSLLPFLGAWRARVRAGRTA
;
A
#
# COMPACT_ATOMS: atom_id res chain seq x y z
N MET A 1 1.16 -15.73 20.51
CA MET A 1 0.22 -15.90 19.37
C MET A 1 -0.25 -14.55 18.81
N THR A 2 -0.58 -13.57 19.66
CA THR A 2 -1.04 -12.22 19.27
C THR A 2 -0.02 -11.41 18.44
N ALA A 3 1.28 -11.50 18.75
CA ALA A 3 2.31 -10.78 17.99
C ALA A 3 2.37 -11.18 16.50
N GLY A 4 2.20 -12.47 16.19
CA GLY A 4 2.17 -12.95 14.80
C GLY A 4 0.97 -12.41 14.03
N LEU A 5 -0.20 -12.32 14.69
CA LEU A 5 -1.40 -11.71 14.12
C LEU A 5 -1.20 -10.22 13.84
N ALA A 6 -0.60 -9.47 14.77
CA ALA A 6 -0.32 -8.05 14.60
C ALA A 6 0.65 -7.79 13.43
N VAL A 7 1.72 -8.59 13.30
CA VAL A 7 2.65 -8.51 12.17
C VAL A 7 1.94 -8.87 10.86
N GLY A 8 1.13 -9.93 10.85
CA GLY A 8 0.33 -10.32 9.69
C GLY A 8 -0.63 -9.22 9.25
N ALA A 9 -1.33 -8.59 10.19
CA ALA A 9 -2.22 -7.46 9.94
C ALA A 9 -1.46 -6.27 9.34
N ALA A 10 -0.31 -5.91 9.90
CA ALA A 10 0.51 -4.82 9.38
C ALA A 10 1.00 -5.09 7.94
N LEU A 11 1.53 -6.29 7.67
CA LEU A 11 1.97 -6.68 6.32
C LEU A 11 0.82 -6.65 5.32
N LEU A 12 -0.36 -7.12 5.72
CA LEU A 12 -1.54 -7.14 4.86
C LEU A 12 -2.08 -5.73 4.59
N CYS A 13 -2.01 -4.84 5.58
CA CYS A 13 -2.34 -3.42 5.44
C CYS A 13 -1.41 -2.74 4.42
N LEU A 14 -0.10 -2.93 4.57
CA LEU A 14 0.92 -2.40 3.64
C LEU A 14 0.70 -2.92 2.22
N LEU A 15 0.46 -4.22 2.07
CA LEU A 15 0.22 -4.87 0.77
C LEU A 15 -1.09 -4.39 0.13
N GLY A 16 -2.16 -4.27 0.92
CA GLY A 16 -3.45 -3.74 0.45
C GLY A 16 -3.34 -2.30 -0.02
N ALA A 17 -2.67 -1.44 0.75
CA ALA A 17 -2.45 -0.04 0.40
C ALA A 17 -1.57 0.11 -0.85
N LEU A 18 -0.54 -0.74 -0.99
CA LEU A 18 0.31 -0.83 -2.17
C LEU A 18 -0.48 -1.26 -3.42
N LEU A 19 -1.30 -2.30 -3.30
CA LEU A 19 -2.14 -2.79 -4.41
C LEU A 19 -3.15 -1.74 -4.86
N LEU A 20 -3.75 -1.00 -3.92
CA LEU A 20 -4.66 0.09 -4.22
C LEU A 20 -3.96 1.25 -4.93
N TYR A 21 -2.79 1.64 -4.44
CA TYR A 21 -1.98 2.65 -5.11
C TYR A 21 -1.65 2.20 -6.54
N LEU A 22 -1.18 0.95 -6.70
CA LEU A 22 -0.88 0.37 -8.00
C LEU A 22 -2.14 0.16 -8.87
N ALA A 23 -3.35 0.17 -8.34
CA ALA A 23 -4.57 0.08 -9.13
C ALA A 23 -4.98 1.43 -9.76
N SER A 24 -4.54 2.55 -9.17
CA SER A 24 -4.84 3.89 -9.68
C SER A 24 -4.08 4.18 -11.00
N PRO A 25 -4.76 4.67 -12.05
CA PRO A 25 -4.14 4.91 -13.35
C PRO A 25 -3.24 6.16 -13.39
N GLN A 26 -3.45 7.15 -12.51
CA GLN A 26 -2.69 8.41 -12.52
C GLN A 26 -1.32 8.35 -11.84
N GLN A 27 -0.87 7.17 -11.35
CA GLN A 27 0.34 7.08 -10.55
C GLN A 27 1.63 7.08 -11.39
N GLN A 28 2.60 7.92 -11.02
CA GLN A 28 3.91 8.03 -11.68
C GLN A 28 4.70 6.71 -11.69
N LEU A 29 4.48 5.85 -10.69
CA LEU A 29 5.08 4.52 -10.61
C LEU A 29 4.61 3.59 -11.76
N ARG A 30 3.43 3.87 -12.34
CA ARG A 30 2.85 3.17 -13.51
C ARG A 30 3.22 3.81 -14.84
N ALA A 31 3.34 5.14 -14.91
CA ALA A 31 3.80 5.86 -16.11
C ALA A 31 5.19 5.38 -16.62
N ALA A 32 5.91 4.70 -15.73
CA ALA A 32 7.22 4.11 -15.85
C ALA A 32 7.38 2.83 -16.69
N GLY A 33 6.31 2.11 -17.05
CA GLY A 33 6.47 0.78 -17.66
C GLY A 33 5.20 0.17 -18.27
N PRO A 34 5.32 -1.00 -18.93
CA PRO A 34 4.26 -1.64 -19.72
C PRO A 34 3.20 -2.36 -18.87
N TRP A 35 2.88 -1.83 -17.69
CA TRP A 35 2.03 -2.54 -16.73
C TRP A 35 0.56 -2.54 -17.20
N PRO A 36 -0.15 -3.68 -17.18
CA PRO A 36 -1.53 -3.76 -17.65
C PRO A 36 -2.45 -2.77 -16.91
N ALA A 37 -3.10 -1.90 -17.69
CA ALA A 37 -3.96 -0.80 -17.24
C ALA A 37 -5.23 -1.24 -16.48
N ARG A 38 -5.51 -2.56 -16.40
CA ARG A 38 -6.79 -3.12 -15.94
C ARG A 38 -6.65 -4.14 -14.82
N ARG A 39 -5.71 -3.94 -13.90
CA ARG A 39 -5.68 -4.79 -12.71
C ARG A 39 -6.88 -4.42 -11.81
N PRO A 40 -7.69 -5.40 -11.37
CA PRO A 40 -8.82 -5.10 -10.52
C PRO A 40 -8.36 -4.51 -9.18
N TRP A 41 -9.13 -3.55 -8.66
CA TRP A 41 -8.88 -2.87 -7.38
C TRP A 41 -9.30 -3.71 -6.17
N TRP A 42 -10.19 -4.70 -6.39
CA TRP A 42 -10.78 -5.51 -5.33
C TRP A 42 -9.77 -6.25 -4.42
N PRO A 43 -8.63 -6.80 -4.88
CA PRO A 43 -7.73 -7.53 -3.98
C PRO A 43 -7.03 -6.59 -3.01
N GLY A 44 -6.79 -5.33 -3.41
CA GLY A 44 -6.26 -4.30 -2.52
C GLY A 44 -7.25 -3.95 -1.41
N ILE A 45 -8.52 -3.72 -1.76
CA ILE A 45 -9.58 -3.46 -0.77
C ILE A 45 -9.78 -4.66 0.16
N ALA A 46 -9.82 -5.88 -0.39
CA ALA A 46 -9.97 -7.09 0.41
C ALA A 46 -8.84 -7.24 1.44
N CYS A 47 -7.58 -7.03 1.02
CA CYS A 47 -6.44 -7.03 1.93
C CYS A 47 -6.54 -5.93 2.99
N LEU A 48 -6.92 -4.72 2.59
CA LEU A 48 -7.03 -3.57 3.51
C LEU A 48 -8.10 -3.82 4.59
N LEU A 49 -9.27 -4.32 4.20
CA LEU A 49 -10.36 -4.64 5.11
C LEU A 49 -10.00 -5.82 6.02
N LEU A 50 -9.43 -6.89 5.46
CA LEU A 50 -8.99 -8.04 6.25
C LEU A 50 -7.92 -7.63 7.28
N SER A 51 -7.01 -6.72 6.92
CA SER A 51 -6.00 -6.22 7.87
C SER A 51 -6.62 -5.45 9.04
N LEU A 52 -7.67 -4.67 8.80
CA LEU A 52 -8.40 -3.96 9.85
C LEU A 52 -9.12 -4.95 10.78
N LEU A 53 -9.78 -5.96 10.21
CA LEU A 53 -10.42 -7.02 11.01
C LEU A 53 -9.42 -7.77 11.88
N LEU A 54 -8.20 -8.00 11.40
CA LEU A 54 -7.13 -8.61 12.19
C LEU A 54 -6.63 -7.68 13.30
N PHE A 55 -6.45 -6.38 13.04
CA PHE A 55 -6.08 -5.42 14.08
C PHE A 55 -7.12 -5.34 15.21
N LEU A 56 -8.41 -5.38 14.86
CA LEU A 56 -9.50 -5.37 15.85
C LEU A 56 -9.53 -6.62 16.76
N GLN A 57 -8.83 -7.70 16.41
CA GLN A 57 -8.68 -8.88 17.28
C GLN A 57 -7.58 -8.72 18.34
N VAL A 58 -6.68 -7.74 18.17
CA VAL A 58 -5.48 -7.59 19.02
C VAL A 58 -5.30 -6.20 19.64
N LEU A 59 -6.02 -5.18 19.17
CA LEU A 59 -5.95 -3.80 19.63
C LEU A 59 -7.33 -3.27 20.01
N ALA A 60 -7.37 -2.22 20.83
CA ALA A 60 -8.60 -1.47 21.05
C ALA A 60 -9.08 -0.82 19.72
N PRO A 61 -10.40 -0.61 19.51
CA PRO A 61 -10.91 -0.15 18.22
C PRO A 61 -10.29 1.15 17.71
N VAL A 62 -10.06 2.13 18.60
CA VAL A 62 -9.45 3.41 18.23
C VAL A 62 -8.00 3.23 17.79
N GLU A 63 -7.24 2.41 18.52
CA GLU A 63 -5.84 2.11 18.20
C GLU A 63 -5.70 1.33 16.89
N ALA A 64 -6.60 0.38 16.66
CA ALA A 64 -6.64 -0.40 15.42
C ALA A 64 -6.85 0.50 14.20
N VAL A 65 -7.85 1.39 14.24
CA VAL A 65 -8.11 2.34 13.15
C VAL A 65 -6.96 3.31 12.99
N ALA A 66 -6.45 3.89 14.09
CA ALA A 66 -5.33 4.83 14.05
C ALA A 66 -4.07 4.20 13.44
N GLY A 67 -3.64 3.03 13.92
CA GLY A 67 -2.48 2.32 13.40
C GLY A 67 -2.65 1.91 11.94
N TRP A 68 -3.83 1.40 11.58
CA TRP A 68 -4.19 1.06 10.20
C TRP A 68 -4.13 2.29 9.28
N SER A 69 -4.67 3.44 9.71
CA SER A 69 -4.61 4.70 8.95
C SER A 69 -3.17 5.20 8.80
N VAL A 70 -2.35 5.14 9.85
CA VAL A 70 -0.93 5.54 9.79
C VAL A 70 -0.15 4.68 8.80
N LEU A 71 -0.36 3.35 8.79
CA LEU A 71 0.29 2.46 7.83
C LEU A 71 -0.14 2.75 6.39
N ALA A 72 -1.44 2.97 6.15
CA ALA A 72 -1.94 3.36 4.84
C ALA A 72 -1.35 4.71 4.38
N MET A 73 -1.33 5.71 5.27
CA MET A 73 -0.73 7.02 5.02
C MET A 73 0.76 6.91 4.72
N LEU A 74 1.51 6.08 5.45
CA LEU A 74 2.92 5.84 5.21
C LEU A 74 3.15 5.36 3.78
N VAL A 75 2.42 4.32 3.35
CA VAL A 75 2.51 3.77 2.00
C VAL A 75 2.18 4.85 0.97
N TRP A 76 1.04 5.52 1.10
CA TRP A 76 0.63 6.54 0.13
C TRP A 76 1.48 7.80 0.13
N SER A 77 2.21 8.08 1.22
CA SER A 77 3.19 9.16 1.27
C SER A 77 4.50 8.76 0.60
N LEU A 78 5.03 7.55 0.84
CA LEU A 78 6.31 7.11 0.28
C LEU A 78 6.24 6.81 -1.22
N LEU A 79 5.16 6.18 -1.69
CA LEU A 79 5.10 5.69 -3.07
C LEU A 79 5.20 6.77 -4.16
N PRO A 80 4.59 7.96 -4.02
CA PRO A 80 4.79 9.06 -4.96
C PRO A 80 6.26 9.45 -5.10
N PHE A 81 6.98 9.58 -3.98
CA PHE A 81 8.41 9.93 -3.99
C PHE A 81 9.26 8.83 -4.62
N LEU A 82 8.97 7.56 -4.33
CA LEU A 82 9.62 6.43 -5.01
C LEU A 82 9.38 6.46 -6.53
N GLY A 83 8.20 6.90 -6.96
CA GLY A 83 7.86 7.08 -8.37
C GLY A 83 8.67 8.17 -9.04
N ALA A 84 8.71 9.34 -8.42
CA ALA A 84 9.50 10.48 -8.88
C ALA A 84 11.00 10.14 -8.94
N TRP A 85 11.54 9.50 -7.89
CA TRP A 85 12.93 9.04 -7.85
C TRP A 85 13.25 8.10 -9.02
N ARG A 86 12.41 7.08 -9.25
CA ARG A 86 12.58 6.14 -10.36
C ARG A 86 12.54 6.84 -11.72
N ALA A 87 11.67 7.84 -11.91
CA ALA A 87 11.62 8.63 -13.13
C ALA A 87 12.92 9.41 -13.37
N ARG A 88 13.48 10.05 -12.32
CA ARG A 88 14.76 10.77 -12.41
C ARG A 88 15.93 9.84 -12.72
N VAL A 89 16.01 8.68 -12.07
CA VAL A 89 17.08 7.69 -12.33
C VAL A 89 17.03 7.18 -13.76
N ARG A 90 15.83 7.00 -14.35
CA ARG A 90 15.73 6.64 -15.77
C ARG A 90 16.20 7.75 -16.70
N ALA A 91 15.79 8.98 -16.47
CA ALA A 91 16.20 10.12 -17.30
C ALA A 91 17.72 10.32 -17.30
N GLY A 92 18.38 10.11 -16.15
CA GLY A 92 19.84 10.20 -16.06
C GLY A 92 20.62 9.01 -16.65
N ARG A 93 19.96 7.89 -16.98
CA ARG A 93 20.59 6.75 -17.69
C ARG A 93 20.49 6.87 -19.21
N THR A 94 19.60 7.73 -19.71
CA THR A 94 19.36 7.96 -21.14
C THR A 94 20.06 9.21 -21.67
N ALA A 95 20.66 10.01 -20.77
CA ALA A 95 21.48 11.19 -21.08
C ALA A 95 22.95 10.80 -21.08
#